data_AF-A0A427YG33-F1
#
_entry.id   AF-A0A427YG33-F1
#
_cell.length_a   1.000
_cell.length_b   1.000
_cell.length_c   1.000
_cell.angle_alpha   90.00
_cell.angle_beta   90.00
_cell.angle_gamma   90.00
#
_symmetry.space_group_name_H-M   'P 1'
#
loop_
_entity.id
_entity.type
_entity.pdbx_description
1 polymer ?
#
loop_
_entity_poly.entity_id
_entity_poly.type
_entity_poly.pdbx_seq_one_letter_code
_entity_poly.pdbx_strand_id
1 'polypeptide(L)'
;MEQVYQLPFDRYSPRDKQSFAYTTVIKRWPVILTNIVSSISNDLHELHSSTEPSAKDKIAEGKEIVSKISALKHEMGRNGSLTPIDDDGEANVGCYNEELQAHPEEDRHWFTMNWLFAECYLYRRLRNLFSATQHWKQYDPFFASKAETYKSSSGAIIREPRLARHG
;
A
#
# COMPACT_ATOMS: atom_id res chain seq x y z
N MET A 1 2.64 -30.59 15.04
CA MET A 1 3.37 -29.55 14.29
C MET A 1 2.99 -29.69 12.85
N GLU A 2 2.22 -28.75 12.33
CA GLU A 2 1.82 -28.73 10.92
C GLU A 2 3.07 -28.46 10.09
N GLN A 3 3.44 -29.40 9.22
CA GLN A 3 4.66 -29.31 8.43
C GLN A 3 4.43 -28.25 7.35
N VAL A 4 4.84 -27.02 7.64
CA VAL A 4 4.72 -25.90 6.69
C VAL A 4 5.49 -26.27 5.43
N TYR A 5 4.81 -26.25 4.28
CA TYR A 5 5.41 -26.61 3.00
C TYR A 5 6.64 -25.74 2.74
N GLN A 6 7.81 -26.37 2.68
CA GLN A 6 9.07 -25.70 2.40
C GLN A 6 9.27 -25.60 0.89
N LEU A 7 9.38 -24.38 0.38
CA LEU A 7 9.55 -24.15 -1.04
C LEU A 7 10.89 -24.73 -1.52
N PRO A 8 10.95 -25.30 -2.73
CA PRO A 8 12.19 -25.84 -3.29
C PRO A 8 13.21 -24.74 -3.69
N PHE A 9 12.82 -23.47 -3.62
CA PHE A 9 13.66 -22.32 -3.96
C PHE A 9 13.49 -21.22 -2.93
N ASP A 10 14.54 -20.43 -2.75
CA ASP A 10 14.50 -19.24 -1.92
C ASP A 10 13.48 -18.22 -2.45
N ARG A 11 12.84 -17.52 -1.54
CA ARG A 11 11.90 -16.46 -1.91
C ARG A 11 12.67 -15.30 -2.52
N TYR A 12 12.12 -14.70 -3.58
CA TYR A 12 12.72 -13.52 -4.19
C TYR A 12 12.83 -12.39 -3.16
N SER A 13 14.01 -11.80 -3.06
CA SER A 13 14.27 -10.63 -2.22
C SER A 13 14.91 -9.52 -3.06
N PRO A 14 14.77 -8.25 -2.66
CA PRO A 14 15.42 -7.13 -3.35
C PRO A 14 16.95 -7.10 -3.20
N ARG A 15 17.60 -8.14 -2.67
CA ARG A 15 19.05 -8.18 -2.46
C ARG A 15 19.84 -8.08 -3.77
N ASP A 16 19.31 -8.67 -4.84
CA ASP A 16 19.89 -8.54 -6.17
C ASP A 16 19.43 -7.24 -6.84
N LYS A 17 20.38 -6.33 -7.10
CA LYS A 17 20.14 -5.04 -7.74
C LYS A 17 19.65 -5.14 -9.19
N GLN A 18 19.89 -6.25 -9.86
CA GLN A 18 19.40 -6.51 -11.22
C GLN A 18 17.99 -7.08 -11.23
N SER A 19 17.49 -7.51 -10.07
CA SER A 19 16.16 -8.11 -9.96
C SER A 19 15.03 -7.08 -10.15
N PHE A 20 13.89 -7.59 -10.60
CA PHE A 20 12.65 -6.82 -10.64
C PHE A 20 12.16 -6.42 -9.24
N ALA A 21 12.46 -7.23 -8.22
CA ALA A 21 12.15 -6.91 -6.83
C ALA A 21 12.87 -5.63 -6.38
N TYR A 22 14.18 -5.52 -6.63
CA TYR A 22 14.94 -4.30 -6.34
C TYR A 22 14.36 -3.10 -7.09
N THR A 23 14.13 -3.22 -8.39
CA THR A 23 13.50 -2.16 -9.20
C THR A 23 12.16 -1.72 -8.64
N THR A 24 11.36 -2.66 -8.13
CA THR A 24 10.07 -2.38 -7.51
C THR A 24 10.22 -1.57 -6.23
N VAL A 25 11.15 -1.95 -5.34
CA VAL A 25 11.42 -1.21 -4.09
C VAL A 25 11.94 0.21 -4.34
N ILE A 26 12.87 0.38 -5.30
CA ILE A 26 13.53 1.68 -5.52
C ILE A 26 12.72 2.67 -6.37
N LYS A 27 11.84 2.18 -7.26
CA LYS A 27 11.10 3.03 -8.21
C LYS A 27 9.60 2.95 -8.00
N ARG A 28 9.03 1.75 -8.00
CA ARG A 28 7.57 1.57 -8.05
C ARG A 28 6.90 1.92 -6.74
N TRP A 29 7.38 1.38 -5.61
CA TRP A 29 6.79 1.70 -4.30
C TRP A 29 6.87 3.20 -3.95
N PRO A 30 7.99 3.92 -4.14
CA PRO A 30 8.04 5.37 -3.94
C PRO A 30 7.05 6.15 -4.80
N VAL A 31 6.85 5.75 -6.06
CA VAL A 31 5.86 6.38 -6.96
C VAL A 31 4.44 6.15 -6.43
N ILE A 32 4.13 4.92 -6.00
CA ILE A 32 2.82 4.58 -5.41
C ILE A 32 2.54 5.44 -4.18
N LEU A 33 3.48 5.51 -3.23
CA LEU A 33 3.32 6.33 -2.02
C LEU A 33 3.17 7.82 -2.35
N THR A 34 3.90 8.31 -3.35
CA THR A 34 3.80 9.71 -3.81
C THR A 34 2.41 9.99 -4.40
N ASN A 35 1.88 9.09 -5.23
CA ASN A 35 0.55 9.24 -5.81
C ASN A 35 -0.55 9.24 -4.73
N ILE A 36 -0.41 8.42 -3.69
CA ILE A 36 -1.35 8.41 -2.54
C ILE A 36 -1.30 9.76 -1.82
N VAL A 37 -0.09 10.28 -1.51
CA VAL A 37 0.08 11.60 -0.88
C VAL A 37 -0.55 12.70 -1.74
N SER A 38 -0.32 12.69 -3.06
CA SER A 38 -0.93 13.65 -3.98
C SER A 38 -2.45 13.56 -3.97
N SER A 39 -3.02 12.35 -3.95
CA SER A 39 -4.48 12.15 -3.91
C SER A 39 -5.10 12.76 -2.65
N ILE A 40 -4.54 12.43 -1.49
CA ILE A 40 -4.99 13.00 -0.20
C ILE A 40 -4.81 14.51 -0.18
N SER A 41 -3.70 15.03 -0.72
CA SER A 41 -3.44 16.47 -0.74
C SER A 41 -4.46 17.24 -1.59
N ASN A 42 -4.90 16.66 -2.70
CA ASN A 42 -5.97 17.23 -3.52
C ASN A 42 -7.30 17.23 -2.77
N ASP A 43 -7.66 16.11 -2.14
CA ASP A 43 -8.90 16.02 -1.34
C ASP A 43 -8.89 16.99 -0.15
N LEU A 44 -7.73 17.17 0.50
CA LEU A 44 -7.54 18.16 1.55
C LEU A 44 -7.74 19.59 1.03
N HIS A 45 -7.28 19.89 -0.19
CA HIS A 45 -7.49 21.18 -0.81
C HIS A 45 -8.98 21.45 -1.07
N GLU A 46 -9.73 20.46 -1.54
CA GLU A 46 -11.19 20.56 -1.72
C GLU A 46 -11.91 20.74 -0.38
N LEU A 47 -11.50 20.01 0.66
CA LEU A 47 -12.06 20.13 2.01
C LEU A 47 -11.82 21.50 2.65
N HIS A 48 -10.73 22.20 2.30
CA HIS A 48 -10.47 23.55 2.79
C HIS A 48 -11.53 24.57 2.37
N SER A 49 -12.23 24.33 1.26
CA SER A 49 -13.36 25.14 0.79
C SER A 49 -14.72 24.63 1.26
N SER A 50 -14.76 23.52 2.00
CA SER A 50 -16.00 22.93 2.52
C SER A 50 -16.53 23.66 3.76
N THR A 51 -17.85 23.76 3.86
CA THR A 51 -18.55 24.30 5.04
C THR A 51 -18.96 23.21 6.04
N GLU A 52 -18.58 21.96 5.81
CA GLU A 52 -18.91 20.83 6.67
C GLU A 52 -18.33 21.02 8.08
N PRO A 53 -19.10 20.81 9.16
CA PRO A 53 -18.62 20.96 10.53
C PRO A 53 -17.38 20.10 10.85
N SER A 54 -17.30 18.91 10.26
CA SER A 54 -16.18 17.97 10.44
C SER A 54 -14.99 18.24 9.50
N ALA A 55 -15.03 19.28 8.65
CA ALA A 55 -13.97 19.54 7.68
C ALA A 55 -12.63 19.80 8.37
N LYS A 56 -12.61 20.53 9.49
CA LYS A 56 -11.39 20.84 10.24
C LYS A 56 -10.70 19.59 10.77
N ASP A 57 -11.46 18.69 11.40
CA ASP A 57 -10.94 17.46 11.98
C ASP A 57 -10.47 16.50 10.88
N LYS A 58 -11.25 16.36 9.80
CA LYS A 58 -10.87 15.58 8.62
C LYS A 58 -9.59 16.11 7.97
N ILE A 59 -9.39 17.43 7.92
CA ILE A 59 -8.16 18.04 7.41
C ILE A 59 -6.96 17.73 8.31
N ALA A 60 -7.13 17.81 9.63
CA ALA A 60 -6.08 17.49 10.58
C ALA A 60 -5.64 16.03 10.46
N GLU A 61 -6.59 15.08 10.45
CA GLU A 61 -6.31 13.66 10.26
C GLU A 61 -5.61 13.39 8.91
N GLY A 62 -6.08 14.00 7.82
CA GLY A 62 -5.48 13.78 6.50
C GLY A 62 -4.04 14.30 6.41
N LYS A 63 -3.72 15.42 7.07
CA LYS A 63 -2.34 15.92 7.18
C LYS A 63 -1.45 14.97 7.96
N GLU A 64 -1.97 14.36 9.02
CA GLU A 64 -1.25 13.34 9.80
C GLU A 64 -0.96 12.10 8.94
N ILE A 65 -1.95 11.61 8.17
CA ILE A 65 -1.76 10.49 7.25
C ILE A 65 -0.67 10.83 6.21
N VAL A 66 -0.72 12.00 5.59
CA VAL A 66 0.31 12.44 4.61
C VAL A 66 1.71 12.46 5.25
N SER A 67 1.83 12.93 6.49
CA SER A 67 3.08 12.93 7.23
C SER A 67 3.61 11.50 7.45
N LYS A 68 2.76 10.58 7.93
CA LYS A 68 3.11 9.18 8.16
C LYS A 68 3.52 8.45 6.87
N ILE A 69 2.83 8.67 5.76
CA ILE A 69 3.18 8.08 4.46
C ILE A 69 4.51 8.64 3.94
N SER A 70 4.76 9.93 4.15
CA SER A 70 6.03 10.56 3.76
C SER A 70 7.21 10.04 4.59
N ALA A 71 7.01 9.82 5.89
CA ALA A 71 7.98 9.19 6.77
C ALA A 71 8.27 7.75 6.33
N LEU A 72 7.23 6.96 6.04
CA LEU A 72 7.34 5.59 5.52
C LEU A 72 8.16 5.52 4.22
N LYS A 73 7.91 6.43 3.28
CA LYS A 73 8.69 6.54 2.03
C LYS A 73 10.17 6.83 2.32
N HIS A 74 10.45 7.71 3.28
CA HIS A 74 11.82 8.07 3.64
C HIS A 74 12.55 6.95 4.39
N GLU A 75 11.87 6.22 5.28
CA GLU A 75 12.40 5.01 5.94
C GLU A 75 12.72 3.93 4.90
N MET A 76 11.80 3.67 3.99
CA MET A 76 11.99 2.71 2.90
C MET A 76 13.20 3.06 2.03
N GLY A 77 13.36 4.33 1.65
CA GLY A 77 14.51 4.78 0.86
C GLY A 77 15.88 4.60 1.54
N ARG A 78 15.92 4.51 2.88
CA ARG A 78 17.14 4.28 3.67
C ARG A 78 17.30 2.83 4.11
N ASN A 79 16.51 1.90 3.56
CA ASN A 79 16.47 0.51 4.00
C ASN A 79 16.16 0.39 5.52
N GLY A 80 15.17 1.15 6.00
CA GLY A 80 14.70 1.04 7.39
C GLY A 80 14.18 -0.36 7.74
N SER A 81 14.10 -0.65 9.03
CA SER A 81 13.51 -1.89 9.52
C SER A 81 11.98 -1.89 9.38
N LEU A 82 11.43 -3.06 9.13
CA LEU A 82 10.00 -3.34 9.15
C LEU A 82 9.56 -3.49 10.61
N THR A 83 8.60 -2.68 11.04
CA THR A 83 8.08 -2.69 12.42
C THR A 83 6.78 -3.49 12.51
N PRO A 84 6.40 -3.98 13.70
CA PRO A 84 5.07 -4.53 13.90
C PRO A 84 3.99 -3.53 13.49
N ILE A 85 2.88 -4.06 12.98
CA ILE A 85 1.67 -3.29 12.66
C ILE A 85 0.83 -3.21 13.93
N ASP A 86 0.35 -2.00 14.24
CA ASP A 86 -0.54 -1.77 15.39
C ASP A 86 -1.90 -2.46 15.18
N ASP A 87 -2.50 -2.92 16.28
CA ASP A 87 -3.83 -3.54 16.22
C ASP A 87 -4.91 -2.49 15.93
N ASP A 88 -5.54 -2.60 14.77
CA ASP A 88 -6.64 -1.77 14.30
C ASP A 88 -7.99 -2.50 14.30
N GLY A 89 -8.02 -3.73 14.83
CA GLY A 89 -9.20 -4.60 14.79
C GLY A 89 -9.57 -5.12 13.40
N GLU A 90 -8.75 -4.88 12.37
CA GLU A 90 -8.90 -5.50 11.05
C GLU A 90 -8.14 -6.83 10.95
N ALA A 91 -8.50 -7.65 9.97
CA ALA A 91 -7.96 -8.99 9.82
C ALA A 91 -6.43 -9.02 9.62
N ASN A 92 -5.86 -10.17 9.96
CA ASN A 92 -4.50 -10.60 9.61
C ASN A 92 -3.33 -9.80 10.24
N VAL A 93 -3.57 -8.84 11.15
CA VAL A 93 -2.48 -8.14 11.88
C VAL A 93 -1.57 -9.14 12.58
N GLY A 94 -2.16 -10.08 13.32
CA GLY A 94 -1.43 -11.14 14.02
C GLY A 94 -0.54 -11.94 13.07
N CYS A 95 -1.08 -12.39 11.93
CA CYS A 95 -0.31 -13.15 10.94
C CYS A 95 0.89 -12.37 10.37
N TYR A 96 0.74 -11.07 10.09
CA TYR A 96 1.86 -10.25 9.63
C TYR A 96 2.93 -10.06 10.71
N ASN A 97 2.52 -9.84 11.96
CA ASN A 97 3.44 -9.64 13.08
C ASN A 97 4.17 -10.92 13.46
N GLU A 98 3.48 -12.07 13.44
CA GLU A 98 4.07 -13.40 13.66
C GLU A 98 5.08 -13.75 12.56
N GLU A 99 4.71 -13.58 11.29
CA GLU A 99 5.62 -13.81 10.16
C GLU A 99 6.83 -12.86 10.27
N LEU A 100 6.62 -11.57 10.54
CA LEU A 100 7.71 -10.61 10.73
C LEU A 100 8.68 -11.05 11.85
N GLN A 101 8.16 -11.57 12.96
CA GLN A 101 8.96 -12.08 14.07
C GLN A 101 9.67 -13.41 13.75
N ALA A 102 9.16 -14.21 12.82
CA ALA A 102 9.78 -15.45 12.39
C ALA A 102 11.07 -15.23 11.57
N HIS A 103 11.23 -14.08 10.92
CA HIS A 103 12.47 -13.74 10.18
C HIS A 103 13.57 -13.24 11.12
N PRO A 104 14.86 -13.50 10.84
CA PRO A 104 15.99 -12.90 11.56
C PRO A 104 15.98 -11.37 11.48
N GLU A 105 16.53 -10.68 12.47
CA GLU A 105 16.49 -9.20 12.55
C GLU A 105 17.17 -8.52 11.35
N GLU A 106 18.26 -9.09 10.86
CA GLU A 106 18.99 -8.64 9.66
C GLU A 106 18.12 -8.66 8.40
N ASP A 107 17.12 -9.53 8.35
CA ASP A 107 16.25 -9.76 7.20
C ASP A 107 14.96 -8.95 7.25
N ARG A 108 14.69 -8.28 8.38
CA ARG A 108 13.50 -7.43 8.57
C ARG A 108 13.69 -6.02 8.02
N HIS A 109 14.30 -5.86 6.84
CA HIS A 109 14.48 -4.56 6.20
C HIS A 109 13.87 -4.53 4.80
N TRP A 110 13.53 -3.34 4.29
CA TRP A 110 12.86 -3.18 2.99
C TRP A 110 13.60 -3.80 1.80
N PHE A 111 14.92 -3.89 1.85
CA PHE A 111 15.75 -4.46 0.77
C PHE A 111 16.19 -5.90 1.01
N THR A 112 16.01 -6.45 2.22
CA THR A 112 16.43 -7.82 2.57
C THR A 112 15.26 -8.78 2.71
N MET A 113 14.09 -8.28 3.13
CA MET A 113 12.90 -9.08 3.32
C MET A 113 12.41 -9.70 2.01
N ASN A 114 11.72 -10.84 2.13
CA ASN A 114 10.98 -11.44 1.02
C ASN A 114 10.09 -10.39 0.33
N TRP A 115 10.26 -10.22 -0.97
CA TRP A 115 9.58 -9.21 -1.78
C TRP A 115 8.06 -9.30 -1.69
N LEU A 116 7.49 -10.52 -1.77
CA LEU A 116 6.04 -10.72 -1.68
C LEU A 116 5.51 -10.30 -0.31
N PHE A 117 6.21 -10.68 0.76
CA PHE A 117 5.83 -10.28 2.11
C PHE A 117 5.89 -8.76 2.27
N ALA A 118 7.01 -8.15 1.86
CA ALA A 118 7.22 -6.70 1.97
C ALA A 118 6.18 -5.90 1.17
N GLU A 119 5.77 -6.39 -0.01
CA GLU A 119 4.70 -5.77 -0.80
C GLU A 119 3.35 -5.86 -0.09
N CYS A 120 2.95 -7.05 0.38
CA CYS A 120 1.71 -7.22 1.12
C CYS A 120 1.70 -6.40 2.42
N TYR A 121 2.81 -6.41 3.16
CA TYR A 121 3.01 -5.63 4.37
C TYR A 121 2.87 -4.12 4.10
N LEU A 122 3.44 -3.61 2.99
CA LEU A 122 3.32 -2.20 2.61
C LEU A 122 1.85 -1.78 2.48
N TYR A 123 1.05 -2.55 1.74
CA TYR A 123 -0.38 -2.24 1.58
C TYR A 123 -1.17 -2.43 2.89
N ARG A 124 -0.82 -3.43 3.71
CA ARG A 124 -1.47 -3.61 5.02
C ARG A 124 -1.17 -2.46 5.98
N ARG A 125 0.08 -1.98 5.99
CA ARG A 125 0.51 -0.83 6.79
C ARG A 125 -0.15 0.46 6.30
N LEU A 126 -0.27 0.66 4.98
CA LEU A 126 -1.07 1.76 4.43
C LEU A 126 -2.52 1.68 4.89
N ARG A 127 -3.16 0.50 4.81
CA ARG A 127 -4.54 0.31 5.28
C ARG A 127 -4.68 0.63 6.77
N ASN A 128 -3.71 0.23 7.59
CA ASN A 128 -3.66 0.51 9.03
C ASN A 128 -3.67 2.02 9.34
N LEU A 129 -2.95 2.83 8.53
CA LEU A 129 -2.95 4.29 8.69
C LEU A 129 -4.34 4.89 8.49
N PHE A 130 -5.17 4.31 7.62
CA PHE A 130 -6.54 4.78 7.40
C PHE A 130 -7.52 4.20 8.41
N SER A 131 -7.43 2.89 8.70
CA SER A 131 -8.37 2.18 9.60
C SER A 131 -8.36 2.74 11.02
N ALA A 132 -7.21 3.27 11.46
CA ALA A 132 -7.03 3.93 12.76
C ALA A 132 -7.66 5.34 12.86
N THR A 133 -8.08 5.94 11.74
CA THR A 133 -8.70 7.28 11.75
C THR A 133 -10.21 7.24 11.86
N GLN A 134 -10.84 8.36 12.22
CA GLN A 134 -12.29 8.47 12.27
C GLN A 134 -12.89 8.83 10.90
N HIS A 135 -12.30 9.80 10.20
CA HIS A 135 -12.90 10.36 8.97
C HIS A 135 -12.37 9.73 7.68
N TRP A 136 -11.22 9.05 7.71
CA TRP A 136 -10.58 8.45 6.54
C TRP A 136 -10.62 6.91 6.53
N LYS A 137 -11.31 6.28 7.49
CA LYS A 137 -11.38 4.81 7.64
C LYS A 137 -11.79 4.04 6.39
N GLN A 138 -12.69 4.61 5.60
CA GLN A 138 -13.22 3.98 4.37
C GLN A 138 -12.59 4.54 3.10
N TYR A 139 -11.62 5.44 3.22
CA TYR A 139 -11.00 6.07 2.06
C TYR A 139 -10.16 5.06 1.27
N ASP A 140 -10.35 5.04 -0.06
CA ASP A 140 -9.52 4.28 -1.00
C ASP A 140 -8.67 5.25 -1.83
N PRO A 141 -7.36 5.40 -1.52
CA PRO A 141 -6.49 6.30 -2.27
C PRO A 141 -6.24 5.84 -3.72
N PHE A 142 -6.62 4.62 -4.08
CA PHE A 142 -6.45 4.07 -5.43
C PHE A 142 -7.72 4.21 -6.28
N PHE A 143 -8.82 4.70 -5.72
CA PHE A 143 -10.11 4.76 -6.41
C PHE A 143 -10.03 5.57 -7.70
N ALA A 144 -9.43 6.77 -7.65
CA ALA A 144 -9.30 7.65 -8.83
C ALA A 144 -8.56 6.96 -9.99
N SER A 145 -7.44 6.30 -9.69
CA SER A 145 -6.65 5.57 -10.69
C SER A 145 -7.41 4.36 -11.26
N LYS A 146 -8.15 3.62 -10.42
CA LYS A 146 -9.02 2.53 -10.88
C LYS A 146 -10.13 3.04 -11.80
N ALA A 147 -10.77 4.15 -11.44
CA ALA A 147 -11.84 4.76 -12.22
C ALA A 147 -11.32 5.29 -13.58
N GLU A 148 -10.14 5.89 -13.62
CA GLU A 148 -9.50 6.33 -14.86
C GLU A 148 -9.17 5.14 -15.78
N THR A 149 -8.59 4.07 -15.23
CA THR A 149 -8.28 2.83 -15.97
C THR A 149 -9.55 2.19 -16.54
N TYR A 150 -10.65 2.22 -15.79
CA TYR A 150 -11.94 1.75 -16.27
C TYR A 150 -12.47 2.61 -17.43
N LYS A 151 -12.38 3.94 -17.32
CA LYS A 151 -12.81 4.87 -18.39
C LYS A 151 -12.00 4.67 -19.68
N SER A 152 -10.68 4.55 -19.60
CA SER A 152 -9.82 4.33 -20.77
C SER A 152 -10.06 2.97 -21.44
N SER A 153 -10.48 1.96 -20.66
CA SER A 153 -10.80 0.62 -21.15
C SER A 153 -12.22 0.48 -21.71
N SER A 154 -13.06 1.51 -21.60
CA SER A 154 -14.48 1.47 -22.02
C SER A 154 -14.67 1.04 -23.48
N GLY A 155 -13.78 1.44 -24.38
CA GLY A 155 -13.83 1.05 -25.79
C GLY A 155 -13.67 -0.46 -26.01
N ALA A 156 -12.83 -1.14 -25.22
CA ALA A 156 -12.66 -2.58 -25.27
C ALA A 156 -13.86 -3.32 -24.65
N ILE A 157 -14.34 -2.84 -23.50
CA ILE A 157 -15.50 -3.40 -22.77
C ILE A 157 -16.77 -3.37 -23.64
N ILE A 158 -17.01 -2.29 -24.39
CA ILE A 158 -18.17 -2.18 -25.29
C ILE A 158 -18.03 -3.11 -26.51
N ARG A 159 -16.81 -3.51 -26.87
CA ARG A 159 -16.52 -4.32 -28.07
C ARG A 159 -16.71 -5.81 -27.84
N GLU A 160 -16.42 -6.31 -26.64
CA GLU A 160 -16.61 -7.73 -26.28
C GLU A 160 -18.05 -8.25 -26.52
N PRO A 161 -19.13 -7.56 -26.12
CA PRO A 161 -20.51 -7.99 -26.40
C PRO A 161 -20.91 -7.96 -27.89
N ARG A 162 -20.13 -7.29 -28.75
CA ARG A 162 -20.37 -7.25 -30.20
C ARG A 162 -19.71 -8.41 -30.93
N LEU A 163 -18.55 -8.86 -30.45
CA LEU A 163 -17.84 -10.00 -31.01
C LEU A 163 -18.51 -11.33 -30.63
N ALA A 164 -19.10 -11.42 -29.43
CA ALA A 164 -19.87 -12.59 -28.98
C ALA A 164 -21.22 -12.81 -29.70
N ARG A 165 -21.67 -11.86 -30.55
CA ARG A 165 -22.93 -11.97 -31.32
C ARG A 165 -22.74 -12.32 -32.80
N HIS A 166 -21.49 -12.51 -33.23
CA HIS A 166 -21.13 -12.87 -34.60
C HIS A 166 -20.27 -14.15 -34.68
N GLY A 167 -20.41 -15.03 -33.69
CA GLY A 167 -19.86 -16.39 -33.70
C GLY A 167 -20.98 -17.42 -33.74
#